data_AF-A0A0C2FVD6-F1
#
_entry.id   AF-A0A0C2FVD6-F1
#
_cell.length_a   1.000
_cell.length_b   1.000
_cell.length_c   1.000
_cell.angle_alpha   90.00
_cell.angle_beta   90.00
_cell.angle_gamma   90.00
#
_symmetry.space_group_name_H-M   'P 1'
#
loop_
_entity.id
_entity.type
_entity.pdbx_description
1 polymer ?
#
loop_
_entity_poly.entity_id
_entity_poly.type
_entity_poly.pdbx_seq_one_letter_code
_entity_poly.pdbx_strand_id
1 'polypeptide(L)' 'MLPDLTASVTRTAFWCSSNKLREARLRWYGHVLRTDNDSICKIGFDLDVPGKRPKGRPRQRWMDTLHADLKAVALQP' A
#
# COMPACT_ATOMS: atom_id res chain seq x y z
N MET A 1 -3.38 -38.30 -0.08
CA MET A 1 -2.49 -37.14 -0.31
C MET A 1 -2.86 -36.05 0.68
N LEU A 2 -2.09 -35.87 1.75
CA LEU A 2 -2.28 -34.72 2.66
C LEU A 2 -1.64 -33.47 2.04
N PRO A 3 -2.32 -32.32 2.00
CA PRO A 3 -1.68 -31.07 1.63
C PRO A 3 -0.66 -30.68 2.72
N ASP A 4 0.48 -30.15 2.28
CA ASP A 4 1.57 -29.70 3.15
C ASP A 4 1.10 -28.56 4.06
N LEU A 5 0.86 -28.91 5.33
CA LEU A 5 0.37 -28.00 6.37
C LEU A 5 1.36 -26.86 6.62
N THR A 6 2.66 -27.04 6.35
CA THR A 6 3.69 -26.02 6.58
C THR A 6 3.60 -24.87 5.58
N ALA A 7 3.30 -25.19 4.31
CA ALA A 7 3.05 -24.21 3.26
C ALA A 7 1.75 -23.43 3.50
N SER A 8 0.73 -24.07 4.09
CA SER A 8 -0.54 -23.41 4.42
C SER A 8 -0.40 -22.40 5.56
N VAL A 9 0.32 -22.76 6.64
CA VAL A 9 0.52 -21.91 7.82
C VAL A 9 1.38 -20.69 7.49
N THR A 10 2.48 -20.87 6.76
CA THR A 10 3.36 -19.76 6.32
C THR A 10 2.64 -18.80 5.36
N ARG A 11 1.83 -19.33 4.43
CA ARG A 11 0.98 -18.52 3.54
C ARG A 11 -0.06 -17.71 4.31
N THR A 12 -0.72 -18.30 5.31
CA THR A 12 -1.71 -17.59 6.14
C THR A 12 -1.10 -16.55 7.08
N ALA A 13 0.08 -16.81 7.64
CA ALA A 13 0.77 -15.86 8.51
C ALA A 13 1.29 -14.64 7.72
N PHE A 14 1.83 -14.87 6.52
CA PHE A 14 2.20 -13.80 5.60
C PHE A 14 0.96 -12.98 5.19
N TRP A 15 -0.15 -13.63 4.85
CA TRP A 15 -1.42 -12.97 4.52
C TRP A 15 -1.95 -12.08 5.64
N CYS A 16 -2.00 -12.59 6.88
CA CYS A 16 -2.42 -11.81 8.05
C CYS A 16 -1.52 -10.59 8.29
N SER A 17 -0.21 -10.78 8.14
CA SER A 17 0.79 -9.71 8.28
C SER A 17 0.60 -8.63 7.21
N SER A 18 0.42 -9.02 5.95
CA SER A 18 0.15 -8.10 4.84
C SER A 18 -1.18 -7.34 4.99
N ASN A 19 -2.22 -7.98 5.55
CA ASN A 19 -3.51 -7.34 5.77
C ASN A 19 -3.45 -6.24 6.82
N LYS A 20 -2.78 -6.48 7.96
CA LYS A 20 -2.62 -5.46 9.01
C LYS A 20 -1.81 -4.27 8.52
N LEU A 21 -0.77 -4.52 7.73
CA LEU A 21 0.01 -3.45 7.11
C LEU A 21 -0.84 -2.65 6.12
N ARG A 22 -1.63 -3.30 5.27
CA ARG A 22 -2.56 -2.64 4.35
C ARG A 22 -3.55 -1.75 5.09
N GLU A 23 -4.16 -2.27 6.16
CA GLU A 23 -5.10 -1.52 6.98
C GLU A 23 -4.45 -0.26 7.58
N ALA A 24 -3.24 -0.36 8.13
CA ALA A 24 -2.52 0.79 8.66
C ALA A 24 -2.22 1.84 7.58
N ARG A 25 -1.80 1.42 6.37
CA ARG A 25 -1.56 2.33 5.25
C ARG A 25 -2.83 3.05 4.81
N LEU A 26 -3.94 2.34 4.68
CA LEU A 26 -5.23 2.94 4.29
C LEU A 26 -5.79 3.88 5.37
N ARG A 27 -5.60 3.57 6.66
CA ARG A 27 -5.96 4.47 7.76
C ARG A 27 -5.17 5.77 7.71
N TRP A 28 -3.86 5.69 7.50
CA TRP A 28 -3.00 6.87 7.33
C TRP A 28 -3.42 7.69 6.10
N TYR A 29 -3.69 7.04 4.97
CA TYR A 29 -4.20 7.73 3.78
C TYR A 29 -5.52 8.45 4.05
N GLY A 30 -6.47 7.80 4.71
CA GLY A 30 -7.73 8.43 5.12
C GLY A 30 -7.52 9.61 6.08
N HIS A 31 -6.50 9.56 6.95
CA HIS A 31 -6.12 10.68 7.79
C HIS A 31 -5.59 11.86 6.94
N VAL A 32 -4.65 11.60 6.02
CA VAL A 32 -4.11 12.62 5.10
C VAL A 32 -5.21 13.26 4.26
N LEU A 33 -6.20 12.49 3.79
CA LEU A 33 -7.33 13.03 3.02
C LEU A 33 -8.26 13.94 3.81
N ARG A 34 -8.39 13.74 5.13
CA ARG A 34 -9.29 14.52 6.00
C ARG A 34 -8.61 15.73 6.64
N THR A 35 -7.29 15.78 6.59
CA THR A 35 -6.52 16.89 7.15
C THR A 35 -6.55 18.10 6.22
N ASP A 36 -6.40 19.30 6.79
CA ASP A 36 -6.33 20.56 6.07
C ASP A 36 -5.21 20.60 5.01
N ASN A 37 -5.46 21.37 3.94
CA ASN A 37 -4.56 21.47 2.79
C ASN A 37 -3.20 22.09 3.14
N ASP A 38 -3.14 22.89 4.20
CA ASP A 38 -1.90 23.54 4.65
C ASP A 38 -1.07 22.63 5.58
N SER A 39 -1.56 21.43 5.89
CA SER A 39 -0.80 20.49 6.68
C SER A 39 0.41 19.95 5.91
N ILE A 40 1.51 19.74 6.64
CA ILE A 40 2.74 19.15 6.09
C ILE A 40 2.45 17.77 5.47
N CYS A 41 1.54 16.99 6.07
CA CYS A 41 1.16 15.68 5.56
C CYS A 41 0.50 15.75 4.18
N LYS A 42 -0.39 16.73 3.96
CA LYS A 42 -1.06 16.92 2.66
C LYS A 42 -0.11 17.48 1.62
N ILE A 43 0.66 18.51 1.97
CA ILE A 43 1.67 19.12 1.09
C ILE A 43 2.69 18.07 0.63
N GLY A 44 3.22 17.26 1.55
CA GLY A 44 4.17 16.19 1.21
C GLY A 44 3.55 15.05 0.41
N PHE A 45 2.26 14.80 0.56
CA PHE A 45 1.54 13.80 -0.23
C PHE A 45 1.31 14.26 -1.67
N ASP A 46 0.98 15.53 -1.87
CA ASP A 46 0.70 16.12 -3.19
C ASP A 46 1.99 16.50 -3.96
N LEU A 47 3.15 16.44 -3.31
CA LEU A 47 4.44 16.72 -3.95
C LEU A 47 4.80 15.62 -4.98
N ASP A 48 4.70 15.96 -6.27
CA ASP A 48 5.27 15.14 -7.34
C ASP A 48 6.76 15.45 -7.53
N VAL A 49 7.58 14.41 -7.53
CA VAL A 49 9.03 14.56 -7.75
C VAL A 49 9.31 14.31 -9.23
N PRO A 50 9.71 15.35 -9.99
CA PRO A 50 9.93 15.22 -11.42
C PRO A 50 11.10 14.28 -11.70
N GLY A 51 10.94 13.42 -12.69
CA GLY A 51 11.99 12.50 -13.13
C GLY A 51 11.46 11.27 -13.86
N LYS A 52 12.22 10.77 -14.84
CA LYS A 52 11.89 9.53 -15.55
C LYS A 52 12.23 8.32 -14.69
N ARG A 53 11.31 7.35 -14.63
CA ARG A 53 11.58 6.07 -13.98
C ARG A 53 12.66 5.29 -14.76
N PRO A 54 13.60 4.60 -14.09
CA PRO A 54 14.58 3.78 -14.78
C PRO A 54 13.89 2.65 -15.53
N LYS A 55 14.45 2.26 -16.69
CA LYS A 55 14.00 1.08 -17.42
C LYS A 55 14.39 -0.18 -16.63
N GLY A 56 13.50 -1.19 -16.63
CA GLY A 56 13.69 -2.43 -15.88
C GLY A 56 12.71 -2.55 -14.71
N ARG A 57 13.15 -3.12 -13.58
CA ARG A 57 12.34 -3.21 -12.36
C ARG A 57 12.58 -1.97 -11.48
N PRO A 58 11.71 -0.94 -11.55
CA PRO A 58 11.82 0.19 -10.65
C PRO A 58 11.55 -0.23 -9.21
N ARG A 59 12.11 0.52 -8.26
CA ARG A 59 11.73 0.38 -6.85
C ARG A 59 10.26 0.75 -6.67
N GLN A 60 9.55 -0.05 -5.89
CA GLN A 60 8.15 0.20 -5.56
C GLN A 60 8.02 1.49 -4.76
N ARG A 61 7.21 2.43 -5.26
CA ARG A 61 6.90 3.66 -4.52
C ARG A 61 5.77 3.40 -3.53
N TRP A 62 5.67 4.31 -2.56
CA TRP A 62 4.53 4.37 -1.67
C TRP A 62 3.20 4.43 -2.43
N MET A 63 3.08 5.34 -3.41
CA MET A 63 1.86 5.51 -4.22
C MET A 63 1.48 4.23 -4.99
N ASP A 64 2.47 3.52 -5.56
CA ASP A 64 2.19 2.27 -6.29
C ASP A 64 1.59 1.20 -5.35
N THR A 65 2.06 1.16 -4.10
CA THR A 65 1.54 0.26 -3.07
C THR A 65 0.15 0.66 -2.61
N LEU A 66 -0.08 1.97 -2.42
CA LEU A 66 -1.37 2.51 -2.04
C LEU A 66 -2.44 2.21 -3.09
N HIS A 67 -2.13 2.37 -4.39
CA HIS A 67 -3.04 2.00 -5.47
C HIS A 67 -3.37 0.51 -5.47
N ALA A 68 -2.36 -0.35 -5.26
CA ALA A 68 -2.59 -1.79 -5.15
C ALA A 68 -3.49 -2.14 -3.96
N ASP A 69 -3.30 -1.47 -2.81
CA ASP A 69 -4.12 -1.66 -1.63
C ASP A 69 -5.57 -1.20 -1.85
N LEU A 70 -5.78 -0.03 -2.45
CA LEU A 70 -7.11 0.50 -2.78
C LEU A 70 -7.84 -0.42 -3.77
N LYS A 71 -7.13 -0.94 -4.77
CA LYS A 71 -7.67 -1.94 -5.70
C LYS A 71 -8.05 -3.24 -4.99
N ALA A 72 -7.24 -3.70 -4.04
CA ALA A 72 -7.52 -4.91 -3.27
C ALA A 72 -8.78 -4.78 -2.38
N VAL A 73 -9.17 -3.56 -2.01
CA VAL A 73 -10.40 -3.28 -1.26
C VAL A 73 -11.54 -2.74 -2.14
N ALA A 74 -11.39 -2.78 -3.47
CA ALA A 74 -12.38 -2.31 -4.44
C ALA A 74 -12.82 -0.84 -4.25
N LEU A 75 -11.93 0.01 -3.73
CA LEU A 75 -12.17 1.45 -3.57
C LEU A 75 -11.69 2.29 -4.78
N GLN A 76 -11.23 1.63 -5.85
CA GLN A 76 -10.95 2.25 -7.15
C GLN A 76 -11.77 1.55 -8.25
N PRO A 77 -12.41 2.31 -9.18
CA PRO A 77 -13.03 1.74 -10.38
C PRO A 77 -12.00 1.12 -11.33
#